data_AF-A0A7K2WWL9-F1
#
_entry.id   AF-A0A7K2WWL9-F1
#
_cell.length_a   1.000
_cell.length_b   1.000
_cell.length_c   1.000
_cell.angle_alpha   90.00
_cell.angle_beta   90.00
_cell.angle_gamma   90.00
#
_symmetry.space_group_name_H-M   'P 1'
#
loop_
_entity.id
_entity.type
_entity.pdbx_description
1 polymer ?
#
loop_
_entity_poly.entity_id
_entity_poly.type
_entity_poly.pdbx_seq_one_letter_code
_entity_poly.pdbx_strand_id
1 'polypeptide(L)' 'MRVSSFAKALAAAAAAGAASVSTAVLDGTFTTGEGVTAVLSVLGALGITYAVPNKRPSA' A
#
# COMPACT_ATOMS: atom_id res chain seq x y z
N MET A 1 2.21 -19.57 -18.49
CA MET A 1 3.27 -18.93 -17.67
C MET A 1 2.69 -18.61 -16.31
N ARG A 2 3.03 -19.38 -15.26
CA ARG A 2 2.47 -19.16 -13.90
C ARG A 2 3.48 -18.35 -13.10
N VAL A 3 3.43 -17.03 -13.24
CA VAL A 3 4.15 -16.14 -12.31
C VAL A 3 3.62 -16.44 -10.91
N SER A 4 4.52 -16.77 -9.98
CA SER A 4 4.18 -17.05 -8.59
C SER A 4 3.40 -15.88 -7.98
N SER A 5 2.36 -16.17 -7.18
CA SER A 5 1.57 -15.16 -6.47
C SER A 5 2.46 -14.18 -5.69
N PHE A 6 3.55 -14.68 -5.13
CA PHE A 6 4.54 -13.87 -4.41
C PHE A 6 5.27 -12.86 -5.32
N ALA A 7 5.67 -13.27 -6.52
CA ALA A 7 6.32 -12.36 -7.47
C ALA A 7 5.35 -11.26 -7.94
N LYS A 8 4.06 -11.58 -8.05
CA LYS A 8 3.01 -10.60 -8.38
C LYS A 8 2.80 -9.59 -7.25
N ALA A 9 2.79 -10.07 -5.99
CA ALA A 9 2.70 -9.21 -4.81
C ALA A 9 3.92 -8.30 -4.66
N LEU A 10 5.12 -8.82 -4.90
CA LEU A 10 6.36 -8.03 -4.87
C LEU A 10 6.37 -6.94 -5.95
N ALA A 11 5.96 -7.29 -7.18
CA ALA A 11 5.84 -6.32 -8.27
C ALA A 11 4.80 -5.23 -7.97
N ALA A 12 3.65 -5.60 -7.38
CA ALA A 12 2.63 -4.65 -6.95
C ALA A 12 3.14 -3.73 -5.83
N ALA A 13 3.83 -4.28 -4.83
CA ALA A 13 4.44 -3.51 -3.74
C ALA A 13 5.51 -2.52 -4.24
N ALA A 14 6.38 -2.96 -5.16
CA ALA A 14 7.39 -2.11 -5.75
C ALA A 14 6.78 -0.97 -6.58
N ALA A 15 5.75 -1.26 -7.39
CA ALA A 15 5.04 -0.24 -8.16
C ALA A 15 4.31 0.77 -7.26
N ALA A 16 3.61 0.30 -6.23
CA ALA A 16 2.92 1.16 -5.26
C ALA A 16 3.89 2.04 -4.46
N GLY A 17 5.00 1.47 -3.99
CA GLY A 17 6.07 2.20 -3.31
C GLY A 17 6.73 3.24 -4.20
N ALA A 18 7.03 2.90 -5.46
CA ALA A 18 7.62 3.84 -6.42
C ALA A 18 6.67 5.01 -6.73
N ALA A 19 5.38 4.73 -6.94
CA ALA A 19 4.38 5.76 -7.18
C ALA A 19 4.25 6.72 -5.99
N SER A 20 4.18 6.19 -4.77
CA SER A 20 4.05 7.02 -3.56
C SER A 20 5.30 7.86 -3.26
N VAL A 21 6.49 7.32 -3.45
CA VAL A 21 7.76 8.07 -3.32
C VAL A 21 7.90 9.16 -4.39
N SER A 22 7.39 8.92 -5.61
CA SER A 22 7.47 9.93 -6.68
C SER A 22 6.77 11.24 -6.31
N THR A 23 5.66 11.17 -5.57
CA THR A 23 4.94 12.33 -5.05
C THR A 23 5.80 13.16 -4.08
N ALA A 24 6.53 12.52 -3.17
CA ALA A 24 7.39 13.20 -2.21
C ALA A 24 8.66 13.79 -2.85
N VAL A 25 9.16 13.17 -3.92
CA VAL A 25 10.29 13.71 -4.70
C VAL A 25 9.87 14.96 -5.48
N LEU A 26 8.62 15.01 -5.98
CA LEU A 26 8.11 16.14 -6.76
C LEU A 26 7.92 17.41 -5.92
N ASP A 27 7.57 17.27 -4.64
CA ASP A 27 7.34 18.40 -3.73
C ASP A 27 8.60 18.80 -2.92
N GLY A 28 9.70 18.05 -3.07
CA GLY A 28 11.02 18.39 -2.50
C GLY A 28 11.13 18.27 -0.97
N THR A 29 10.04 17.93 -0.27
CA THR A 29 10.01 17.70 1.17
C THR A 29 9.44 16.33 1.48
N PHE A 30 10.17 15.53 2.26
CA PHE A 30 9.65 14.29 2.82
C PHE A 30 8.97 14.59 4.15
N THR A 31 7.65 14.60 4.16
CA THR A 31 6.85 14.75 5.38
C THR A 31 6.58 13.39 6.01
N THR A 32 6.34 13.38 7.33
CA THR A 32 5.93 12.16 8.05
C THR A 32 4.65 11.56 7.45
N GLY A 33 3.75 12.40 6.93
CA GLY A 33 2.49 11.96 6.29
C GLY A 33 2.73 11.16 5.02
N GLU A 34 3.69 11.55 4.18
CA GLU A 34 4.04 10.84 2.96
C GLU A 34 4.70 9.49 3.25
N GLY A 35 5.53 9.43 4.29
CA GLY A 35 6.11 8.16 4.77
C GLY A 35 5.02 7.16 5.19
N VAL A 36 4.00 7.64 5.92
CA VAL A 36 2.85 6.80 6.33
C VAL A 36 2.06 6.34 5.11
N THR A 37 1.77 7.24 4.16
CA THR A 37 1.05 6.90 2.92
C THR A 37 1.81 5.88 2.08
N ALA A 38 3.13 6.02 1.95
CA ALA A 38 3.96 5.06 1.22
C ALA A 38 3.87 3.66 1.84
N VAL A 39 4.01 3.55 3.17
CA VAL A 39 3.90 2.29 3.90
C VAL A 39 2.50 1.69 3.75
N LEU A 40 1.43 2.48 3.92
CA LEU A 40 0.06 2.00 3.74
C LEU A 40 -0.22 1.53 2.30
N SER A 41 0.34 2.21 1.28
CA SER A 41 0.19 1.80 -0.12
C SER A 41 0.85 0.45 -0.38
N VAL A 42 2.04 0.21 0.20
CA VAL A 42 2.76 -1.06 0.10
C VAL A 42 1.99 -2.16 0.82
N LEU A 43 1.51 -1.91 2.04
CA LEU A 43 0.71 -2.87 2.81
C LEU A 43 -0.59 -3.22 2.08
N GLY A 44 -1.30 -2.24 1.52
CA GLY A 44 -2.49 -2.46 0.69
C GLY A 44 -2.19 -3.26 -0.58
N ALA A 45 -1.07 -2.98 -1.27
CA ALA A 45 -0.62 -3.74 -2.43
C ALA A 45 -0.25 -5.20 -2.10
N LEU A 46 0.25 -5.44 -0.88
CA LEU A 46 0.50 -6.79 -0.34
C LEU A 46 -0.77 -7.48 0.17
N GLY A 47 -1.93 -6.83 0.12
CA GLY A 47 -3.21 -7.36 0.58
C GLY A 47 -3.42 -7.31 2.10
N ILE A 48 -2.56 -6.58 2.82
CA ILE A 48 -2.72 -6.34 4.26
C ILE A 48 -3.75 -5.22 4.42
N THR A 49 -5.01 -5.60 4.59
CA THR A 49 -6.13 -4.68 4.81
C THR A 49 -6.64 -4.75 6.23
N TYR A 50 -6.99 -3.61 6.81
CA TYR A 50 -7.68 -3.57 8.10
C TYR A 50 -9.14 -3.99 7.92
N ALA A 51 -9.54 -5.10 8.54
CA ALA A 51 -10.94 -5.50 8.60
C ALA A 51 -11.66 -4.65 9.64
N VAL A 52 -12.45 -3.68 9.19
CA VAL A 52 -13.30 -2.87 10.07
C VAL A 52 -14.34 -3.79 10.73
N PRO A 53 -14.35 -3.94 12.07
CA PRO A 53 -15.34 -4.75 12.76
C PRO A 53 -16.68 -4.00 12.77
N ASN A 54 -17.47 -4.13 11.70
CA ASN A 54 -18.84 -3.64 11.71
C ASN A 54 -19.64 -4.50 12.70
N LYS A 55 -20.18 -3.87 13.76
CA LYS A 55 -21.20 -4.48 14.61
C LYS A 55 -22.34 -4.93 13.67
N ARG A 56 -22.60 -6.23 13.60
CA ARG A 56 -23.77 -6.74 12.86
C ARG A 56 -25.01 -6.09 13.50
N PRO A 57 -25.97 -5.56 12.71
CA PRO A 57 -27.22 -5.07 13.27
C PRO A 57 -27.86 -6.22 14.05
N SER A 58 -28.18 -5.99 15.32
CA SER A 58 -28.96 -6.93 16.12
C SER A 58 -30.33 -7.08 15.45
N ALA A 59 -30.64 -8.29 15.01
CA ALA A 59 -31.93 -8.66 14.44
C ALA A 59 -33.02 -8.64 15.52
#